data_AF-A0A1Y3AMX1-F1
#
_entry.id   AF-A0A1Y3AMX1-F1
#
_cell.length_a   1.000
_cell.length_b   1.000
_cell.length_c   1.000
_cell.angle_alpha   90.00
_cell.angle_beta   90.00
_cell.angle_gamma   90.00
#
_symmetry.space_group_name_H-M   'P 1'
#
loop_
_entity.id
_entity.type
_entity.pdbx_description
1 polymer ?
#
loop_
_entity_poly.entity_id
_entity_poly.type
_entity_poly.pdbx_seq_one_letter_code
_entity_poly.pdbx_strand_id
1 'polypeptide(L)'
;MTKENPKRTSIIILITIIISDFLMIALQSQIVITSEPNDFTKNWQNPPIPITLDAYIFSIDNPTGFSSGRERAKIREFGPYSYR
;
A
#
# COMPACT_ATOMS: atom_id res chain seq x y z
N MET A 1 -20.54 -7.35 41.57
CA MET A 1 -20.38 -6.23 40.63
C MET A 1 -19.49 -5.18 41.31
N THR A 2 -18.17 -5.33 41.18
CA THR A 2 -17.16 -4.52 41.86
C THR A 2 -17.02 -3.18 41.13
N LYS A 3 -17.37 -2.06 41.78
CA LYS A 3 -17.20 -0.72 41.19
C LYS A 3 -15.71 -0.44 40.99
N GLU A 4 -15.28 -0.26 39.75
CA GLU A 4 -13.92 0.19 39.45
C GLU A 4 -13.64 1.57 40.06
N ASN A 5 -12.43 1.75 40.56
CA ASN A 5 -12.02 2.99 41.20
C ASN A 5 -11.67 4.03 40.12
N PRO A 6 -12.43 5.14 40.02
CA PRO A 6 -12.28 6.09 38.91
C PRO A 6 -10.89 6.73 38.85
N LYS A 7 -10.21 6.90 39.99
CA LYS A 7 -8.84 7.43 40.03
C LYS A 7 -7.82 6.46 39.42
N ARG A 8 -8.01 5.15 39.60
CA ARG A 8 -7.15 4.13 38.98
C ARG A 8 -7.35 4.07 37.48
N THR A 9 -8.60 4.14 37.02
CA THR A 9 -8.94 4.17 35.59
C THR A 9 -8.35 5.40 34.91
N SER A 10 -8.43 6.59 35.54
CA SER A 10 -7.79 7.81 35.00
C SER A 10 -6.27 7.70 34.86
N ILE A 11 -5.58 7.09 35.82
CA ILE A 11 -4.12 6.89 35.77
C ILE A 11 -3.76 5.92 34.63
N ILE A 12 -4.50 4.82 34.48
CA ILE A 12 -4.27 3.84 33.42
C ILE A 12 -4.46 4.49 32.05
N ILE A 13 -5.52 5.29 31.86
CA ILE A 13 -5.76 6.00 30.60
C ILE A 13 -4.59 6.94 30.28
N LEU A 14 -4.12 7.72 31.25
CA LEU A 14 -3.01 8.65 31.05
C LEU A 14 -1.72 7.91 30.66
N ILE A 15 -1.41 6.81 31.33
CA ILE A 15 -0.24 5.98 31.01
C ILE A 15 -0.35 5.41 29.59
N THR A 16 -1.53 4.89 29.22
CA THR A 16 -1.76 4.36 27.87
C THR A 16 -1.56 5.42 26.80
N ILE A 17 -2.04 6.65 27.03
CA ILE A 17 -1.83 7.77 26.10
C ILE A 17 -0.33 8.07 25.94
N ILE A 18 0.39 8.22 27.04
CA ILE A 18 1.83 8.54 27.01
C ILE A 18 2.63 7.44 26.28
N ILE A 19 2.34 6.18 26.56
CA ILE A 19 3.00 5.04 25.89
C ILE A 19 2.68 5.04 24.39
N SER A 20 1.42 5.29 24.02
CA SER A 20 1.00 5.35 22.63
C SER A 20 1.70 6.48 21.87
N ASP A 21 1.75 7.68 22.46
CA ASP A 21 2.42 8.83 21.84
C ASP A 21 3.92 8.59 21.68
N PHE A 22 4.55 8.03 22.71
CA PHE A 22 5.97 7.67 22.64
C PHE A 22 6.24 6.62 21.55
N LEU A 23 5.40 5.59 21.45
CA LEU A 23 5.51 4.56 20.41
C LEU A 23 5.38 5.18 19.02
N MET A 24 4.42 6.08 18.82
CA MET A 24 4.23 6.75 17.52
C MET A 24 5.45 7.58 17.13
N ILE A 25 6.02 8.36 18.06
CA ILE A 25 7.24 9.14 17.81
C ILE A 25 8.42 8.23 17.45
N ALA A 26 8.59 7.12 18.18
CA ALA A 26 9.66 6.16 17.95
C ALA A 26 9.52 5.37 16.63
N LEU A 27 8.30 5.14 16.16
CA LEU A 27 8.04 4.54 14.85
C LEU A 27 8.28 5.54 13.73
N GLN A 28 7.80 6.77 13.88
CA GLN A 28 7.98 7.82 12.88
C GLN A 28 9.45 8.17 12.66
N SER A 29 10.29 8.11 13.70
CA SER A 29 11.73 8.35 13.57
C SER A 29 12.47 7.24 12.81
N GLN A 30 11.89 6.04 12.69
CA GLN A 30 12.46 4.92 11.92
C GLN A 30 11.91 4.87 10.49
N ILE A 31 10.65 5.29 10.29
CA ILE A 31 9.96 5.29 8.99
C ILE A 31 10.04 6.69 8.36
N VAL A 32 11.27 7.17 8.17
CA VAL A 32 11.53 8.48 7.56
C VAL A 32 12.68 8.36 6.58
N ILE A 33 12.52 8.98 5.42
CA ILE A 33 13.57 9.08 4.41
C ILE A 33 14.56 10.15 4.88
N THR A 34 15.79 9.74 5.13
CA THR A 34 16.85 10.60 5.66
C THR A 34 18.07 10.58 4.74
N SER A 35 18.90 11.61 4.83
CA SER A 35 20.14 11.71 4.05
C SER A 35 21.19 10.70 4.51
N GLU A 36 21.18 10.35 5.80
CA GLU A 36 21.98 9.26 6.35
C GLU A 36 21.21 7.94 6.23
N PRO A 37 21.81 6.85 5.74
CA PRO A 37 21.06 5.66 5.36
C PRO A 37 20.60 4.85 6.58
N ASN A 38 19.39 5.11 7.06
CA ASN A 38 18.63 4.18 7.90
C ASN A 38 18.05 3.02 7.06
N ASP A 39 17.62 1.94 7.70
CA ASP A 39 17.15 0.75 6.99
C ASP A 39 15.90 1.01 6.13
N PHE A 40 15.01 1.90 6.58
CA PHE A 40 13.86 2.32 5.80
C PHE A 40 14.27 3.01 4.49
N THR A 41 15.23 3.93 4.54
CA THR A 41 15.74 4.65 3.37
C THR A 41 16.44 3.69 2.40
N LYS A 42 17.24 2.74 2.90
CA LYS A 42 17.87 1.72 2.05
C LYS A 42 16.84 0.86 1.33
N ASN A 43 15.81 0.40 2.04
CA ASN A 43 14.73 -0.41 1.47
C ASN A 43 13.81 0.41 0.55
N TRP A 44 13.68 1.72 0.77
CA TRP A 44 12.96 2.60 -0.15
C TRP A 44 13.72 2.79 -1.48
N GLN A 45 15.04 2.96 -1.42
CA GLN A 45 15.89 3.10 -2.61
C GLN A 45 16.02 1.78 -3.39
N ASN A 46 16.18 0.67 -2.68
CA ASN A 46 16.28 -0.67 -3.25
C ASN A 46 15.26 -1.58 -2.55
N PRO A 47 14.02 -1.64 -3.05
CA PRO A 47 12.99 -2.49 -2.49
C PRO A 47 13.49 -3.94 -2.38
N PRO A 48 13.38 -4.57 -1.20
CA PRO A 48 13.85 -5.95 -1.01
C PRO A 48 12.94 -6.98 -1.69
N ILE A 49 11.81 -6.52 -2.24
CA ILE A 49 10.82 -7.35 -2.91
C ILE A 49 10.98 -7.15 -4.42
N PRO A 50 11.16 -8.22 -5.22
CA PRO A 50 11.21 -8.10 -6.66
C PRO A 50 9.85 -7.62 -7.18
N ILE A 51 9.85 -6.52 -7.93
CA ILE A 51 8.65 -5.98 -8.57
C ILE A 51 8.56 -6.60 -9.96
N THR A 52 7.39 -7.12 -10.33
CA THR A 52 7.12 -7.60 -11.70
C THR A 52 5.93 -6.82 -12.24
N LEU A 53 6.05 -6.31 -13.46
CA LEU A 53 4.98 -5.64 -14.18
C LEU A 53 4.42 -6.58 -15.24
N ASP A 54 3.16 -6.98 -15.09
CA ASP A 54 2.44 -7.77 -16.08
C ASP A 54 1.57 -6.86 -16.94
N ALA A 55 1.89 -6.79 -18.24
CA ALA A 55 1.09 -6.06 -19.21
C ALA A 55 0.13 -7.00 -19.96
N TYR A 56 -1.13 -6.57 -20.09
CA TYR A 56 -2.18 -7.24 -20.85
C TYR A 56 -2.64 -6.34 -21.99
N ILE A 57 -2.70 -6.87 -23.20
CA ILE A 57 -3.12 -6.16 -24.39
C ILE A 57 -4.46 -6.71 -24.84
N PHE A 58 -5.42 -5.81 -25.09
CA PHE A 58 -6.72 -6.16 -25.60
C PHE A 58 -6.82 -5.76 -27.07
N SER A 59 -6.79 -6.75 -27.98
CA SER A 59 -7.02 -6.50 -29.42
C SER A 59 -8.50 -6.45 -29.73
N ILE A 60 -8.85 -5.76 -30.82
CA ILE A 60 -10.21 -5.75 -31.37
C ILE A 60 -10.19 -6.57 -32.66
N ASP A 61 -10.93 -7.68 -32.68
CA ASP A 61 -10.95 -8.63 -33.79
C ASP A 61 -11.86 -8.17 -34.96
N ASN A 62 -12.80 -7.26 -34.71
CA ASN A 62 -13.70 -6.69 -35.73
C ASN A 62 -13.59 -5.15 -35.84
N PRO A 63 -12.40 -4.60 -36.12
CA PRO A 63 -12.15 -3.15 -36.04
C PRO A 63 -13.05 -2.34 -36.98
N THR A 64 -13.31 -2.82 -38.20
CA THR A 64 -14.17 -2.14 -39.19
C THR A 64 -15.65 -2.14 -38.80
N GLY A 65 -16.14 -3.25 -38.24
CA GLY A 65 -17.52 -3.37 -37.76
C GLY A 65 -17.76 -2.47 -36.56
N PHE A 66 -16.79 -2.44 -35.64
CA PHE A 66 -16.81 -1.59 -34.46
C PHE A 66 -16.71 -0.10 -34.81
N SER A 67 -15.76 0.29 -35.65
CA SER A 67 -15.56 1.70 -36.03
C SER A 67 -16.74 2.29 -36.80
N SER A 68 -17.47 1.47 -37.56
CA SER A 68 -18.68 1.89 -38.27
C SER A 68 -19.95 1.85 -37.43
N GLY A 69 -19.88 1.47 -36.15
CA GLY A 69 -21.03 1.42 -35.22
C GLY A 69 -22.04 0.30 -35.52
N ARG A 70 -21.75 -0.58 -36.48
CA ARG A 70 -22.64 -1.68 -36.91
C ARG A 70 -22.53 -2.90 -36.01
N GLU A 71 -21.37 -3.09 -35.38
CA GLU A 71 -21.07 -4.21 -34.51
C GLU A 71 -20.46 -3.75 -33.18
N ARG A 72 -20.65 -4.54 -32.12
CA ARG A 72 -19.90 -4.36 -30.87
C ARG A 72 -18.47 -4.85 -31.02
N ALA A 73 -17.53 -4.24 -30.30
CA ALA A 73 -16.13 -4.69 -30.29
C ALA A 73 -16.02 -6.13 -29.77
N LYS A 74 -15.37 -6.99 -30.56
CA LYS A 74 -14.95 -8.34 -30.18
C LYS A 74 -13.53 -8.22 -29.65
N ILE A 75 -13.39 -8.27 -28.34
CA ILE A 75 -12.12 -8.08 -27.66
C ILE A 75 -11.45 -9.43 -27.43
N ARG A 76 -10.14 -9.52 -27.69
CA ARG A 76 -9.30 -10.66 -27.34
C ARG A 76 -8.12 -10.21 -26.48
N GLU A 77 -7.91 -10.93 -25.39
CA GLU A 77 -6.80 -10.67 -24.47
C GLU A 77 -5.51 -11.36 -24.94
N PHE A 78 -4.39 -10.66 -24.80
CA PHE A 78 -3.04 -11.18 -24.98
C PHE A 78 -2.18 -10.81 -23.77
N GLY A 79 -1.59 -11.82 -23.14
CA GLY A 79 -0.71 -11.63 -22.00
C GLY A 79 -0.69 -12.84 -21.07
N PRO A 80 -0.01 -12.72 -19.92
CA PRO A 80 0.78 -11.55 -19.52
C PRO A 80 2.09 -11.41 -20.30
N TYR A 81 2.49 -10.17 -20.61
CA TYR A 81 3.86 -9.82 -20.95
C TYR A 81 4.55 -9.30 -19.69
N SER A 82 5.38 -10.13 -19.08
CA SER A 82 6.00 -9.85 -17.78
C SER A 82 7.37 -9.17 -17.91
N TYR A 83 7.55 -8.07 -17.18
CA TYR A 83 8.82 -7.34 -17.05
C TYR A 83 9.29 -7.35 -15.59
N ARG A 84 10.60 -7.55 -15.39
CA ARG A 84 11.26 -7.44 -14.08
C ARG A 84 12.07 -6.15 -14.01
#